data_AF-A0A661MMH2-F1
#
_entry.id   AF-A0A661MMH2-F1
#
_cell.length_a   1.000
_cell.length_b   1.000
_cell.length_c   1.000
_cell.angle_alpha   90.00
_cell.angle_beta   90.00
_cell.angle_gamma   90.00
#
_symmetry.space_group_name_H-M   'P 1'
#
loop_
_entity.id
_entity.type
_entity.pdbx_description
1 polymer ?
#
loop_
_entity_poly.entity_id
_entity_poly.type
_entity_poly.pdbx_seq_one_letter_code
_entity_poly.pdbx_strand_id
1 'polypeptide(L)'
;MSIFKLDMSLQTVKKAYEKEVVLLEDLCLCLEQERQCLITGQIRDLWPLKDKKEQIYKEIKTQQEIIQRNLEGTEGSLGKGGPGELEPLRKKIRRLSLEIGTRNSENMRIVRDALDFIDGLIGVIASSESEAGAYGKDNQVSSHPRILYKEA
;
A
#
# COMPACT_ATOMS: atom_id res chain seq x y z
N MET A 1 -17.20 -12.30 41.14
CA MET A 1 -17.61 -11.47 40.00
C MET A 1 -16.45 -11.00 39.11
N SER A 2 -15.20 -10.92 39.59
CA SER A 2 -14.07 -10.39 38.79
C SER A 2 -13.58 -11.29 37.64
N ILE A 3 -13.72 -12.63 37.74
CA ILE A 3 -13.25 -13.58 36.71
C ILE A 3 -14.10 -13.51 35.43
N PHE A 4 -15.42 -13.39 35.56
CA PHE A 4 -16.34 -13.24 34.41
C PHE A 4 -16.08 -11.97 33.60
N LYS A 5 -15.66 -10.88 34.25
CA LYS A 5 -15.38 -9.60 33.59
C LYS A 5 -14.08 -9.65 32.77
N LEU A 6 -13.09 -10.40 33.24
CA LEU A 6 -11.83 -10.65 32.54
C LEU A 6 -12.03 -11.54 31.31
N ASP A 7 -12.83 -12.61 31.42
CA ASP A 7 -13.11 -13.52 30.31
C ASP A 7 -13.89 -12.83 29.17
N MET A 8 -14.89 -12.00 29.52
CA MET A 8 -15.63 -11.21 28.52
C MET A 8 -14.77 -10.13 27.83
N SER A 9 -13.85 -9.48 28.56
CA SER A 9 -12.91 -8.52 27.99
C SER A 9 -11.95 -9.20 27.00
N LEU A 10 -11.42 -10.37 27.37
CA LEU A 10 -10.52 -11.14 26.53
C LEU A 10 -11.18 -11.61 25.23
N GLN A 11 -12.42 -12.12 25.31
CA GLN A 11 -13.18 -12.51 24.12
C GLN A 11 -13.45 -11.32 23.18
N THR A 12 -13.71 -10.13 23.74
CA THR A 12 -13.92 -8.91 22.97
C THR A 12 -12.65 -8.50 22.23
N VAL A 13 -11.50 -8.55 22.91
CA VAL A 13 -10.19 -8.29 22.33
C VAL A 13 -9.85 -9.30 21.23
N LYS A 14 -10.11 -10.59 21.47
CA LYS A 14 -9.88 -11.66 20.48
C LYS A 14 -10.70 -11.41 19.20
N LYS A 15 -11.99 -11.11 19.34
CA LYS A 15 -12.87 -10.78 18.20
C LYS A 15 -12.40 -9.53 17.44
N ALA A 16 -11.91 -8.51 18.15
CA ALA A 16 -11.38 -7.31 17.52
C ALA A 16 -10.11 -7.62 16.70
N TYR A 17 -9.20 -8.44 17.22
CA TYR A 17 -8.02 -8.91 16.48
C TYR A 17 -8.38 -9.78 15.27
N GLU A 18 -9.35 -10.69 15.41
CA GLU A 18 -9.85 -11.50 14.29
C GLU A 18 -10.43 -10.61 13.18
N LYS A 19 -11.21 -9.60 13.56
CA LYS A 19 -11.76 -8.62 12.62
C LYS A 19 -10.66 -7.77 11.96
N GLU A 20 -9.65 -7.34 12.71
CA GLU A 20 -8.50 -6.60 12.17
C GLU A 20 -7.73 -7.45 11.14
N VAL A 21 -7.54 -8.74 11.40
CA VAL A 21 -6.94 -9.68 10.43
C VAL A 21 -7.72 -9.72 9.12
N VAL A 22 -9.04 -9.87 9.17
CA VAL A 22 -9.89 -9.91 7.97
C VAL A 22 -9.78 -8.60 7.19
N LEU A 23 -9.83 -7.45 7.87
CA LEU A 23 -9.69 -6.13 7.26
C LEU A 23 -8.33 -5.94 6.56
N LEU A 24 -7.25 -6.45 7.16
CA LEU A 24 -5.92 -6.42 6.55
C LEU A 24 -5.82 -7.34 5.34
N GLU A 25 -6.46 -8.51 5.35
CA GLU A 25 -6.57 -9.39 4.18
C GLU A 25 -7.35 -8.72 3.04
N ASP A 26 -8.46 -8.06 3.36
CA ASP A 26 -9.23 -7.27 2.40
C ASP A 26 -8.41 -6.12 1.82
N LEU A 27 -7.57 -5.46 2.63
CA LEU A 27 -6.67 -4.41 2.17
C LEU A 27 -5.60 -4.96 1.22
N CYS A 28 -5.03 -6.12 1.52
CA CYS A 28 -4.11 -6.81 0.60
C CYS A 28 -4.79 -7.07 -0.75
N LEU A 29 -6.03 -7.55 -0.76
CA LEU A 29 -6.79 -7.78 -1.99
C LEU A 29 -7.03 -6.47 -2.76
N CYS A 30 -7.39 -5.38 -2.06
CA CYS A 30 -7.56 -4.08 -2.70
C CYS A 30 -6.27 -3.56 -3.35
N LEU A 31 -5.12 -3.78 -2.72
CA LEU A 31 -3.82 -3.39 -3.28
C LEU A 31 -3.43 -4.23 -4.50
N GLU A 32 -3.78 -5.52 -4.53
CA GLU A 32 -3.56 -6.34 -5.72
C GLU A 32 -4.48 -5.91 -6.87
N GLN A 33 -5.75 -5.61 -6.57
CA GLN A 33 -6.68 -5.06 -7.58
C GLN A 33 -6.18 -3.73 -8.13
N GLU A 34 -5.69 -2.84 -7.27
CA GLU A 34 -5.10 -1.57 -7.68
C GLU A 34 -3.90 -1.80 -8.60
N ARG A 35 -3.01 -2.75 -8.26
CA ARG A 35 -1.89 -3.11 -9.11
C ARG A 35 -2.35 -3.53 -10.51
N GLN A 36 -3.37 -4.37 -10.60
CA GLN A 36 -3.93 -4.80 -11.89
C GLN A 36 -4.52 -3.62 -12.67
N CYS A 37 -5.25 -2.71 -12.02
CA CYS A 37 -5.78 -1.51 -12.66
C CYS A 37 -4.66 -0.60 -13.18
N LEU A 38 -3.57 -0.44 -12.42
CA LEU A 38 -2.41 0.34 -12.83
C LEU A 38 -1.70 -0.27 -14.04
N ILE A 39 -1.50 -1.60 -14.06
CA ILE A 39 -0.86 -2.31 -15.18
C ILE A 39 -1.72 -2.28 -16.43
N THR A 40 -3.05 -2.41 -16.29
CA THR A 40 -3.98 -2.47 -17.42
C THR A 40 -4.47 -1.09 -17.89
N GLY A 41 -4.10 -0.01 -17.20
CA GLY A 41 -4.53 1.36 -17.52
C GLY A 41 -6.00 1.64 -17.19
N GLN A 42 -6.65 0.82 -16.36
CA GLN A 42 -8.05 0.97 -15.95
C GLN A 42 -8.20 2.03 -14.84
N ILE A 43 -7.94 3.30 -15.19
CA ILE A 43 -7.91 4.41 -14.22
C ILE A 43 -9.27 4.61 -13.53
N ARG A 44 -10.38 4.32 -14.22
CA ARG A 44 -11.74 4.48 -13.66
C ARG A 44 -11.98 3.61 -12.43
N ASP A 45 -11.37 2.43 -12.39
CA ASP A 45 -11.57 1.46 -11.31
C ASP A 45 -10.70 1.77 -10.08
N LEU A 46 -9.76 2.71 -10.19
CA LEU A 46 -8.92 3.15 -9.07
C LEU A 46 -9.71 3.95 -8.00
N TRP A 47 -10.75 4.67 -8.40
CA TRP A 47 -11.57 5.47 -7.48
C TRP A 47 -12.38 4.64 -6.49
N PRO A 48 -13.19 3.67 -6.94
CA PRO A 48 -13.84 2.73 -6.03
C PRO A 48 -12.85 2.02 -5.09
N LEU A 49 -11.65 1.68 -5.58
CA LEU A 49 -10.61 1.06 -4.77
C LEU A 49 -10.05 2.02 -3.70
N LYS A 50 -9.85 3.29 -4.04
CA LYS A 50 -9.40 4.32 -3.10
C LYS A 50 -10.41 4.52 -1.96
N ASP A 51 -11.70 4.59 -2.28
CA ASP A 51 -12.74 4.73 -1.26
C ASP A 51 -12.86 3.49 -0.37
N LYS A 52 -12.76 2.29 -0.97
CA LYS A 52 -12.74 1.03 -0.23
C LYS A 52 -11.54 0.93 0.72
N LYS A 53 -10.34 1.32 0.27
CA LYS A 53 -9.14 1.41 1.13
C LYS A 53 -9.37 2.35 2.32
N GLU A 54 -9.93 3.53 2.07
CA GLU A 54 -10.21 4.51 3.12
C GLU A 54 -11.20 3.98 4.18
N GLN A 55 -12.25 3.28 3.74
CA GLN A 55 -13.20 2.63 4.63
C GLN A 55 -12.50 1.55 5.50
N ILE A 56 -11.71 0.68 4.89
CA ILE A 56 -10.98 -0.37 5.60
C ILE A 56 -10.06 0.24 6.66
N TYR A 57 -9.33 1.32 6.34
CA TYR A 57 -8.48 2.03 7.31
C TYR A 57 -9.28 2.59 8.50
N LYS A 58 -10.46 3.16 8.27
CA LYS A 58 -11.35 3.65 9.34
C LYS A 58 -11.79 2.51 10.25
N GLU A 59 -12.13 1.35 9.68
CA GLU A 59 -12.55 0.18 10.43
C GLU A 59 -11.40 -0.43 11.24
N ILE A 60 -10.18 -0.51 10.67
CA ILE A 60 -8.97 -0.96 11.39
C ILE A 60 -8.71 -0.06 12.59
N LYS A 61 -8.74 1.26 12.40
CA LYS A 61 -8.55 2.23 13.49
C LYS A 61 -9.57 2.01 14.61
N THR A 62 -10.83 1.76 14.24
CA THR A 62 -11.89 1.45 15.20
C THR A 62 -11.59 0.17 16.00
N GLN A 63 -11.08 -0.88 15.35
CA GLN A 63 -10.69 -2.11 16.05
C GLN A 63 -9.50 -1.87 17.00
N GLN A 64 -8.51 -1.09 16.59
CA GLN A 64 -7.36 -0.75 17.42
C GLN A 64 -7.78 0.03 18.68
N GLU A 65 -8.72 0.96 18.56
CA GLU A 65 -9.27 1.67 19.72
C GLU A 65 -10.03 0.73 20.67
N ILE A 66 -10.77 -0.26 20.14
CA ILE A 66 -11.44 -1.29 20.96
C ILE A 66 -10.40 -2.12 21.70
N ILE A 67 -9.34 -2.56 21.02
CA ILE A 67 -8.25 -3.35 21.61
C ILE A 67 -7.59 -2.54 22.73
N GLN A 68 -7.24 -1.28 22.45
CA GLN A 68 -6.56 -0.42 23.42
C GLN A 68 -7.41 -0.17 24.67
N ARG A 69 -8.68 0.23 24.53
CA ARG A 69 -9.56 0.49 25.68
C ARG A 69 -9.76 -0.74 26.58
N ASN A 70 -9.88 -1.92 25.97
CA ASN A 70 -10.07 -3.15 26.74
C ASN A 70 -8.78 -3.65 27.40
N LEU A 71 -7.61 -3.38 26.81
CA LEU A 71 -6.32 -3.68 27.42
C LEU A 71 -6.00 -2.71 28.57
N GLU A 72 -6.23 -1.41 28.40
CA GLU A 72 -6.03 -0.39 29.43
C GLU A 72 -6.94 -0.62 30.66
N GLY A 73 -8.18 -1.06 30.43
CA GLY A 73 -9.09 -1.48 31.52
C GLY A 73 -8.63 -2.73 32.28
N THR A 74 -7.57 -3.41 31.81
CA THR A 74 -7.05 -4.68 32.35
C THR A 74 -5.62 -4.56 32.91
N GLU A 75 -5.03 -3.36 32.91
CA GLU A 75 -3.63 -3.06 33.32
C GLU A 75 -3.27 -3.47 34.76
N GLY A 76 -4.25 -3.84 35.60
CA GLY A 76 -3.98 -4.38 36.93
C GLY A 76 -3.55 -5.85 36.98
N SER A 77 -3.70 -6.65 35.91
CA SER A 77 -3.56 -8.12 36.01
C SER A 77 -2.86 -8.83 34.84
N LEU A 78 -2.52 -8.15 33.75
CA LEU A 78 -1.85 -8.77 32.61
C LEU A 78 -0.46 -8.15 32.46
N GLY A 79 0.56 -8.88 32.91
CA GLY A 79 1.95 -8.49 32.74
C GLY A 79 2.32 -8.29 31.26
N LYS A 80 3.52 -7.76 31.01
CA LYS A 80 4.09 -7.39 29.70
C LYS A 80 4.01 -8.45 28.57
N GLY A 81 3.54 -9.67 28.84
CA GLY A 81 3.06 -10.61 27.85
C GLY A 81 1.54 -10.76 27.98
N GLY A 82 0.79 -10.12 27.08
CA GLY A 82 -0.63 -10.43 26.93
C GLY A 82 -0.86 -11.94 26.70
N PRO A 83 -2.09 -12.44 26.85
CA PRO A 83 -2.38 -13.87 26.81
C PRO A 83 -1.83 -14.48 25.51
N GLY A 84 -1.03 -15.54 25.64
CA GLY A 84 -0.36 -16.21 24.51
C GLY A 84 -1.30 -16.70 23.42
N GLU A 85 -2.60 -16.82 23.72
CA GLU A 85 -3.66 -17.12 22.76
C GLU A 85 -3.84 -16.04 21.67
N LEU A 86 -3.40 -14.80 21.92
CA LEU A 86 -3.47 -13.69 20.96
C LEU A 86 -2.20 -13.55 20.11
N GLU A 87 -1.10 -14.18 20.49
CA GLU A 87 0.16 -14.16 19.73
C GLU A 87 0.04 -14.63 18.27
N PRO A 88 -0.71 -15.69 17.91
CA PRO A 88 -0.86 -16.05 16.49
C PRO A 88 -1.55 -14.94 15.68
N LEU A 89 -2.56 -14.26 16.25
CA LEU A 89 -3.24 -13.16 15.60
C LEU A 89 -2.31 -11.95 15.42
N ARG A 90 -1.54 -11.60 16.45
CA ARG A 90 -0.54 -10.52 16.38
C ARG A 90 0.54 -10.79 15.33
N LYS A 91 1.05 -12.02 15.25
CA LYS A 91 2.01 -12.42 14.21
C LYS A 91 1.40 -12.29 12.82
N LYS A 92 0.14 -12.70 12.65
CA LYS A 92 -0.58 -12.59 11.38
C LYS A 92 -0.77 -11.13 10.97
N ILE A 93 -1.17 -10.26 11.90
CA ILE A 93 -1.28 -8.81 11.68
C ILE A 93 0.05 -8.22 11.23
N ARG A 94 1.15 -8.48 11.96
CA ARG A 94 2.49 -7.98 11.58
C ARG A 94 2.89 -8.41 10.17
N ARG A 95 2.65 -9.67 9.82
CA ARG A 95 2.93 -10.21 8.49
C ARG A 95 2.12 -9.47 7.42
N LEU A 96 0.81 -9.31 7.63
CA LEU A 96 -0.07 -8.62 6.68
C LEU A 96 0.31 -7.14 6.55
N SER A 97 0.66 -6.45 7.65
CA SER A 97 1.12 -5.06 7.61
C SER A 97 2.40 -4.90 6.78
N LEU A 98 3.34 -5.83 6.89
CA LEU A 98 4.55 -5.83 6.07
C LEU A 98 4.20 -6.00 4.58
N GLU A 99 3.35 -6.98 4.27
CA GLU A 99 2.90 -7.26 2.92
C GLU A 99 2.15 -6.07 2.27
N ILE A 100 1.28 -5.42 3.03
CA ILE A 100 0.60 -4.17 2.64
C ILE A 100 1.64 -3.10 2.29
N GLY A 101 2.66 -2.92 3.15
CA GLY A 101 3.74 -1.97 2.91
C GLY A 101 4.49 -2.25 1.62
N THR A 102 4.83 -3.51 1.36
CA THR A 102 5.49 -3.93 0.11
C THR A 102 4.61 -3.65 -1.11
N ARG A 103 3.37 -4.14 -1.13
CA ARG A 103 2.45 -3.96 -2.27
C ARG A 103 2.16 -2.49 -2.56
N ASN A 104 1.97 -1.69 -1.52
CA ASN A 104 1.73 -0.25 -1.68
C ASN A 104 2.96 0.46 -2.28
N SER A 105 4.17 0.06 -1.88
CA SER A 105 5.42 0.62 -2.43
C SER A 105 5.60 0.27 -3.91
N GLU A 106 5.22 -0.95 -4.31
CA GLU A 106 5.22 -1.40 -5.69
C GLU A 106 4.20 -0.61 -6.54
N ASN A 107 2.97 -0.45 -6.06
CA ASN A 107 1.93 0.32 -6.75
C ASN A 107 2.36 1.78 -6.94
N MET A 108 2.95 2.40 -5.91
CA MET A 108 3.45 3.76 -6.00
C MET A 108 4.61 3.92 -6.99
N ARG A 109 5.44 2.88 -7.15
CA ARG A 109 6.49 2.87 -8.15
C ARG A 109 5.90 2.86 -9.56
N ILE A 110 4.89 2.02 -9.82
CA ILE A 110 4.21 1.98 -11.13
C ILE A 110 3.62 3.35 -11.48
N VAL A 111 2.95 4.01 -10.52
CA VAL A 111 2.40 5.35 -10.73
C VAL A 111 3.50 6.36 -11.05
N ARG A 112 4.63 6.32 -10.33
CA ARG A 112 5.75 7.23 -10.56
C ARG A 112 6.36 7.02 -11.95
N ASP A 113 6.64 5.77 -12.30
CA ASP A 113 7.20 5.41 -13.61
C ASP A 113 6.28 5.88 -14.76
N ALA A 114 4.96 5.80 -14.56
CA ALA A 114 3.98 6.29 -15.53
C ALA A 114 3.95 7.84 -15.64
N LEU A 115 4.05 8.55 -14.52
CA LEU A 115 4.11 10.01 -14.51
C LEU A 115 5.41 10.54 -15.12
N ASP A 116 6.55 9.94 -14.78
CA ASP A 116 7.86 10.30 -15.35
C ASP A 116 7.86 10.11 -16.88
N PHE A 117 7.19 9.07 -17.38
CA PHE A 117 7.00 8.86 -18.82
C PHE A 117 6.15 9.97 -19.46
N ILE A 118 5.04 10.35 -18.84
CA ILE A 118 4.17 11.43 -19.32
C ILE A 118 4.92 12.77 -19.34
N ASP A 119 5.67 13.08 -18.27
CA ASP A 119 6.50 14.28 -18.19
C ASP A 119 7.56 14.31 -19.30
N GLY A 120 8.17 13.15 -19.61
CA GLY A 120 9.08 12.99 -20.74
C GLY A 120 8.41 13.29 -22.10
N LEU A 121 7.19 12.79 -22.32
CA LEU A 121 6.42 13.07 -23.54
C LEU A 121 6.08 14.56 -23.67
N ILE A 122 5.63 15.19 -22.59
CA ILE A 122 5.33 16.62 -22.56
C ILE A 122 6.59 17.43 -22.87
N GLY A 123 7.75 17.04 -22.29
CA GLY A 123 9.03 17.68 -22.56
C GLY A 123 9.43 17.64 -24.03
N VAL A 124 9.23 16.51 -24.72
CA VAL A 124 9.50 16.37 -26.16
C VAL A 124 8.57 17.27 -26.98
N ILE A 125 7.26 17.25 -26.67
CA ILE A 125 6.27 18.07 -27.40
C ILE A 125 6.58 19.55 -27.21
N ALA A 126 6.82 20.00 -25.97
CA ALA A 126 7.13 21.39 -25.65
C ALA A 126 8.46 21.87 -26.28
N SER A 127 9.42 20.97 -26.48
CA SER A 127 10.70 21.30 -27.11
C SER A 127 10.64 21.34 -28.64
N SER A 128 9.62 20.73 -29.26
CA SER A 128 9.48 20.63 -30.71
C SER A 128 9.05 21.92 -31.41
N GLU A 129 8.56 22.92 -30.67
CA GLU A 129 8.20 24.24 -31.21
C GLU A 129 9.38 25.24 -31.25
N SER A 130 10.57 24.87 -30.73
CA SER A 130 11.75 25.76 -30.71
C SER A 130 12.67 25.67 -31.92
N GLU A 131 12.40 24.82 -32.92
CA GLU A 131 13.22 24.73 -34.14
C GLU A 131 12.40 24.90 -35.42
N ALA A 132 11.80 26.07 -35.58
CA ALA A 132 11.45 26.60 -36.89
C ALA A 132 12.34 27.82 -37.21
N GLY A 133 13.54 27.55 -37.74
CA GLY A 133 14.25 28.48 -38.63
C GLY A 133 15.63 28.96 -38.16
N ALA A 134 16.68 28.29 -38.63
CA ALA A 134 17.60 28.85 -39.63
C ALA A 134 18.76 27.90 -39.85
N TYR A 135 19.05 27.62 -41.13
CA TYR A 135 20.26 26.95 -41.57
C TYR A 135 21.50 27.54 -40.88
N GLY A 136 22.31 26.66 -40.29
CA GLY A 136 23.74 26.90 -40.07
C GLY A 136 24.15 27.20 -38.64
N LYS A 137 24.61 26.16 -37.93
CA LYS A 137 25.99 26.13 -37.45
C LYS A 137 26.34 24.73 -36.97
N ASP A 138 27.41 24.21 -37.56
CA ASP A 138 28.16 23.07 -37.05
C ASP A 138 28.29 23.13 -35.53
N ASN A 139 27.85 22.09 -34.86
CA ASN A 139 28.53 21.65 -33.66
C ASN A 139 28.51 20.13 -33.61
N GLN A 140 29.73 19.58 -33.71
CA GLN A 140 30.04 18.17 -33.55
C GLN A 140 29.42 17.65 -32.25
N VAL A 141 28.42 16.79 -32.38
CA VAL A 141 28.07 15.84 -31.32
C VAL A 141 28.51 14.48 -31.83
N SER A 142 29.55 13.95 -31.21
CA SER A 142 30.12 12.64 -31.51
C SER A 142 29.01 11.58 -31.47
N SER A 143 28.60 11.11 -32.65
CA SER A 143 27.73 9.95 -32.79
C SER A 143 28.51 8.69 -32.44
N HIS A 144 28.21 8.10 -31.29
CA HIS A 144 28.38 6.67 -31.10
C HIS A 144 27.17 6.07 -30.38
N PRO A 145 26.15 5.61 -31.12
CA PRO A 145 25.31 4.52 -30.66
C PRO A 145 26.00 3.21 -31.06
N ARG A 146 26.34 2.36 -30.09
CA ARG A 146 26.59 0.93 -30.35
C ARG A 146 25.65 0.11 -29.48
N ILE A 147 24.40 0.03 -29.92
CA ILE A 147 23.56 -1.12 -29.60
C ILE A 147 23.80 -2.10 -30.74
N LEU A 148 24.68 -3.07 -30.53
CA LEU A 148 24.73 -4.26 -31.37
C LEU A 148 23.72 -5.25 -30.80
N TYR A 149 22.63 -5.45 -31.53
CA TYR A 149 21.73 -6.57 -31.32
C TYR A 149 22.49 -7.87 -31.55
N LYS A 150 22.24 -8.83 -30.67
CA LYS A 150 22.70 -10.21 -30.76
C LYS A 150 21.67 -10.95 -31.60
N GLU A 151 22.04 -11.38 -32.81
CA GLU A 151 21.28 -12.39 -33.54
C GLU A 151 21.85 -13.80 -33.26
N ALA A 152 20.98 -14.78 -33.47
CA ALA A 152 21.01 -16.17 -33.00
C ALA A 152 22.26 -16.98 -33.39
#